data_AF-A0A0B6ZL57-F1
#
_entry.id   AF-A0A0B6ZL57-F1
#
_cell.length_a   1.000
_cell.length_b   1.000
_cell.length_c   1.000
_cell.angle_alpha   90.00
_cell.angle_beta   90.00
_cell.angle_gamma   90.00
#
_symmetry.space_group_name_H-M   'P 1'
#
loop_
_entity.id
_entity.type
_entity.pdbx_description
1 polymer ?
#
loop_
_entity_poly.entity_id
_entity_poly.type
_entity_poly.pdbx_seq_one_letter_code
_entity_poly.pdbx_strand_id
1 'polypeptide(L)' 'MAHNNNDNICMDVNDSRKSEWVRLNVGGTIFLTTRTTLGRDQNSFLYRLVQEASDLNTDKDADGAFLIDRDPSY' A
#
# COMPACT_ATOMS: atom_id res chain seq x y z
N MET A 1 12.16 36.81 -1.77
CA MET A 1 11.75 35.54 -2.40
C MET A 1 12.97 34.82 -2.93
N ALA A 2 13.33 33.70 -2.31
CA ALA A 2 14.10 32.63 -2.97
C ALA A 2 13.56 31.32 -2.40
N HIS A 3 12.73 30.63 -3.18
CA HIS A 3 12.34 29.26 -2.91
C HIS A 3 13.59 28.39 -3.12
N ASN A 4 14.03 27.67 -2.11
CA ASN A 4 15.12 26.69 -2.23
C ASN A 4 14.56 25.30 -1.94
N ASN A 5 14.03 24.67 -2.98
CA ASN A 5 13.59 23.29 -2.99
C ASN A 5 14.82 22.41 -3.24
N ASN A 6 15.29 21.70 -2.23
CA ASN A 6 16.29 20.64 -2.37
C ASN A 6 15.93 19.45 -1.48
N ASP A 7 14.73 18.91 -1.69
CA ASP A 7 14.40 17.57 -1.20
C ASP A 7 14.88 16.56 -2.23
N ASN A 8 16.18 16.26 -2.18
CA ASN A 8 16.77 15.13 -2.88
C ASN A 8 16.26 13.83 -2.22
N ILE A 9 15.06 13.38 -2.61
CA ILE A 9 14.57 12.07 -2.27
C ILE A 9 15.27 11.06 -3.19
N CYS A 10 16.37 10.50 -2.71
CA CYS A 10 16.97 9.32 -3.31
C CYS A 10 16.02 8.14 -3.11
N MET A 11 15.19 7.83 -4.12
CA MET A 11 14.45 6.58 -4.15
C MET A 11 15.41 5.48 -4.61
N ASP A 12 15.82 4.65 -3.66
CA ASP A 12 16.63 3.46 -3.92
C ASP A 12 15.82 2.50 -4.82
N VAL A 13 16.18 2.46 -6.11
CA VAL A 13 15.47 1.73 -7.17
C VAL A 13 15.41 0.22 -6.88
N ASN A 14 16.23 -0.30 -5.96
CA ASN A 14 16.29 -1.72 -5.64
C ASN A 14 15.32 -2.15 -4.52
N ASP A 15 14.90 -1.23 -3.63
CA ASP A 15 13.85 -1.46 -2.62
C ASP A 15 12.44 -1.35 -3.24
N SER A 16 12.31 -0.58 -4.33
CA SER A 16 11.04 -0.34 -5.04
C SER A 16 10.29 -1.61 -5.44
N ARG A 17 11.00 -2.72 -5.74
CA ARG A 17 10.38 -4.00 -6.13
C ARG A 17 9.87 -4.84 -4.95
N LYS A 18 10.49 -4.73 -3.77
CA LYS A 18 9.92 -5.32 -2.54
C LYS A 18 8.77 -4.47 -2.03
N SER A 19 8.89 -3.15 -2.18
CA SER A 19 7.80 -2.21 -1.99
C SER A 19 6.64 -2.45 -2.97
N GLU A 20 6.85 -3.10 -4.12
CA GLU A 20 5.77 -3.38 -5.07
C GLU A 20 4.79 -4.46 -4.57
N TRP A 21 5.26 -5.53 -3.91
CA TRP A 21 4.39 -6.62 -3.48
C TRP A 21 3.61 -6.29 -2.21
N VAL A 22 2.33 -6.64 -2.23
CA VAL A 22 1.39 -6.38 -1.14
C VAL A 22 0.62 -7.66 -0.82
N ARG A 23 0.59 -8.00 0.48
CA ARG A 23 -0.27 -9.06 1.01
C ARG A 23 -1.54 -8.44 1.57
N LEU A 24 -2.69 -9.01 1.21
CA LEU A 24 -3.99 -8.66 1.77
C LEU A 24 -4.54 -9.89 2.49
N ASN A 25 -5.05 -9.70 3.70
CA ASN A 25 -5.73 -10.71 4.48
C ASN A 25 -7.22 -10.34 4.55
N VAL A 26 -8.04 -11.00 3.73
CA VAL A 26 -9.48 -10.73 3.59
C VAL A 26 -10.25 -11.83 4.30
N GLY A 27 -10.83 -11.53 5.46
CA GLY A 27 -11.60 -12.53 6.23
C GLY A 27 -10.81 -13.81 6.57
N GLY A 28 -9.47 -13.74 6.67
CA GLY A 28 -8.59 -14.88 6.92
C GLY A 28 -7.95 -15.50 5.65
N THR A 29 -8.30 -15.04 4.45
CA THR A 29 -7.70 -15.51 3.20
C THR A 29 -6.61 -14.56 2.71
N ILE A 30 -5.44 -15.11 2.38
CA ILE A 30 -4.29 -14.32 1.92
C ILE A 30 -4.30 -14.18 0.39
N PHE A 31 -4.26 -12.94 -0.08
CA PHE A 31 -4.04 -12.59 -1.47
C PHE A 31 -2.70 -11.88 -1.62
N LEU A 32 -1.96 -12.25 -2.67
CA LEU A 32 -0.74 -11.57 -3.06
C LEU A 32 -1.00 -10.76 -4.32
N THR A 33 -0.66 -9.48 -4.29
CA THR A 33 -0.86 -8.54 -5.39
C THR A 33 0.25 -7.49 -5.40
N THR A 34 0.14 -6.48 -6.27
CA THR A 34 1.10 -5.39 -6.37
C THR A 34 0.46 -4.03 -6.06
N ARG A 35 1.25 -3.08 -5.56
CA ARG A 35 0.82 -1.68 -5.36
C ARG A 35 0.28 -1.07 -6.65
N THR A 36 0.88 -1.39 -7.80
CA THR A 36 0.40 -0.95 -9.12
C THR A 36 -1.03 -1.43 -9.39
N THR A 37 -1.37 -2.66 -9.01
CA THR A 37 -2.73 -3.19 -9.16
C THR A 37 -3.70 -2.45 -8.25
N LEU A 38 -3.31 -2.20 -6.99
CA LEU A 38 -4.15 -1.53 -5.99
C LEU A 38 -4.33 -0.03 -6.27
N GLY A 39 -3.35 0.62 -6.92
CA GLY A 39 -3.40 2.03 -7.28
C GLY A 39 -3.99 2.35 -8.64
N ARG A 40 -4.60 1.37 -9.31
CA ARG A 40 -5.26 1.58 -10.60
C ARG A 40 -6.48 2.50 -10.51
N ASP A 41 -7.20 2.48 -9.39
CA ASP A 41 -8.35 3.35 -9.13
C ASP A 41 -8.10 4.19 -7.87
N GLN A 42 -7.82 5.48 -8.08
CA GLN A 42 -7.46 6.43 -7.02
C GLN A 42 -8.60 6.74 -6.03
N ASN A 43 -9.85 6.41 -6.39
CA ASN A 43 -10.98 6.57 -5.48
C ASN A 43 -11.32 5.29 -4.73
N SER A 44 -10.68 4.17 -5.07
CA SER A 44 -10.94 2.86 -4.47
C SER A 44 -10.41 2.80 -3.03
N PHE A 45 -11.08 1.97 -2.22
CA PHE A 45 -10.61 1.62 -0.88
C PHE A 45 -9.21 1.02 -0.91
N LEU A 46 -8.92 0.16 -1.90
CA LEU A 46 -7.65 -0.54 -2.06
C LEU A 46 -6.49 0.42 -2.32
N TYR A 47 -6.72 1.49 -3.08
CA TYR A 47 -5.72 2.54 -3.25
C TYR A 47 -5.40 3.23 -1.92
N ARG A 48 -6.42 3.52 -1.10
CA ARG A 48 -6.21 4.12 0.22
C ARG A 48 -5.40 3.23 1.17
N LEU A 49 -5.45 1.90 1.02
CA LEU A 49 -4.63 1.00 1.84
C LEU A 49 -3.13 1.15 1.57
N VAL A 50 -2.75 1.42 0.32
CA VAL A 50 -1.35 1.45 -0.12
C VAL A 50 -0.74 2.86 -0.13
N GLN A 51 -1.51 3.87 0.25
CA GLN A 51 -1.04 5.25 0.36
C GLN A 51 -0.23 5.42 1.66
N GLU A 52 1.08 5.64 1.53
CA GLU A 52 1.99 5.85 2.67
C GLU A 52 1.66 7.10 3.51
N ALA A 53 0.90 8.04 2.96
CA ALA A 53 0.62 9.34 3.57
C ALA A 53 -0.75 9.44 4.25
N SER A 54 -1.59 8.41 4.18
CA SER A 54 -2.90 8.49 4.83
C SER A 54 -2.82 7.95 6.24
N ASP A 55 -3.22 8.78 7.21
CA ASP A 55 -3.53 8.43 8.61
C ASP A 55 -4.61 7.32 8.76
N LEU A 56 -4.90 6.59 7.69
CA LEU A 56 -5.67 5.37 7.71
C LEU A 56 -4.85 4.35 8.48
N ASN A 57 -5.22 4.15 9.75
CA ASN A 57 -4.69 3.11 10.60
C ASN A 57 -5.07 1.75 9.97
N THR A 58 -4.30 1.33 8.99
CA THR A 58 -4.52 0.08 8.28
C THR A 58 -3.92 -1.01 9.14
N ASP A 59 -4.80 -1.78 9.77
CA ASP A 59 -4.37 -2.89 10.59
C ASP A 59 -3.65 -3.90 9.69
N LYS A 60 -2.47 -4.31 10.14
CA LYS A 60 -1.68 -5.38 9.53
C LYS A 60 -1.57 -6.52 10.51
N ASP A 61 -1.58 -7.75 10.01
CA ASP A 61 -1.24 -8.90 10.84
C ASP A 61 0.27 -8.97 11.15
N ALA A 62 0.67 -9.96 11.95
CA ALA A 62 2.07 -10.21 12.32
C ALA A 62 2.98 -10.48 11.10
N ASP A 63 2.38 -10.81 9.96
CA ASP A 63 3.01 -11.13 8.68
C ASP A 63 3.10 -9.91 7.74
N GLY A 64 2.57 -8.77 8.16
CA GLY A 64 2.56 -7.51 7.43
C GLY A 64 1.47 -7.41 6.35
N ALA A 65 0.49 -8.33 6.32
CA ALA A 65 -0.61 -8.28 5.38
C ALA A 65 -1.70 -7.31 5.87
N PHE A 66 -2.22 -6.47 4.97
CA PHE A 66 -3.31 -5.55 5.28
C PHE A 66 -4.60 -6.31 5.57
N LEU A 67 -5.20 -6.07 6.73
CA LEU A 67 -6.44 -6.70 7.16
C LEU A 67 -7.64 -6.03 6.49
N ILE A 68 -8.54 -6.85 5.96
CA ILE A 68 -9.78 -6.43 5.34
C ILE A 68 -10.93 -7.26 5.95
N ASP A 69 -11.81 -6.59 6.67
CA ASP A 69 -13.01 -7.17 7.30
C ASP A 69 -14.13 -7.36 6.27
N ARG A 70 -13.90 -8.27 5.31
CA ARG A 70 -14.82 -8.64 4.23
C ARG A 70 -14.76 -10.14 3.98
N ASP A 71 -15.81 -10.67 3.36
CA ASP A 71 -15.80 -12.04 2.84
C ASP A 71 -14.80 -12.14 1.66
N PRO A 72 -13.86 -13.09 1.66
CA PRO A 72 -12.91 -13.24 0.56
C PRO A 72 -13.52 -13.63 -0.79
N SER A 73 -14.80 -14.02 -0.81
CA SER A 73 -15.52 -14.47 -2.01
C SER A 73 -16.28 -13.35 -2.74
N TYR A 74 -16.38 -12.14 -2.16
CA TYR A 74 -17.24 -11.03 -2.62
C TYR A 74 -16.58 -9.66 -2.56
#